data_AF-A0A8T6UAF1-F1
#
_entry.id   AF-A0A8T6UAF1-F1
#
_cell.length_a   1.000
_cell.length_b   1.000
_cell.length_c   1.000
_cell.angle_alpha   90.00
_cell.angle_beta   90.00
_cell.angle_gamma   90.00
#
_symmetry.space_group_name_H-M   'P 1'
#
loop_
_entity.id
_entity.type
_entity.pdbx_description
1 polymer ?
#
loop_
_entity_poly.entity_id
_entity_poly.type
_entity_poly.pdbx_seq_one_letter_code
_entity_poly.pdbx_strand_id
1 'polypeptide(L)'
;AILIFAVNLAWGYFGGTSPSSMFLWEYPLAMSLRFLVLVESFSIFFLTTSPDHLSLALEQSHVPYEFCFAFTTAIRFVPVLAEEAQTIMDAQKARGLELERGNFIKRVKNYVPILIPLIVSAIRRSLELAEAMESRAWGATQKRTNLYVLRLKNADYTLIIASLGMLVCSIYFRLYVAVPSLTMLLT
;
A
#
# COMPACT_ATOMS: atom_id res chain seq x y z
N ALA A 1 14.03 -4.86 -9.01
CA ALA A 1 14.20 -5.86 -10.08
C ALA A 1 15.66 -6.26 -10.29
N ILE A 2 16.57 -5.33 -10.63
CA ILE A 2 18.00 -5.62 -10.88
C ILE A 2 18.69 -6.32 -9.70
N LEU A 3 18.44 -5.87 -8.46
CA LEU A 3 19.00 -6.52 -7.26
C LEU A 3 18.48 -7.96 -7.10
N ILE A 4 17.19 -8.19 -7.33
CA ILE A 4 16.57 -9.53 -7.26
C ILE A 4 17.18 -10.43 -8.34
N PHE A 5 17.33 -9.92 -9.57
CA PHE A 5 17.98 -10.63 -10.66
C PHE A 5 19.41 -11.04 -10.30
N ALA A 6 20.22 -10.08 -9.85
CA ALA A 6 21.62 -10.29 -9.49
C ALA A 6 21.79 -11.26 -8.32
N VAL A 7 20.96 -11.15 -7.28
CA VAL A 7 20.99 -12.06 -6.11
C VAL A 7 20.59 -13.48 -6.51
N ASN A 8 19.54 -13.65 -7.32
CA ASN A 8 19.12 -14.98 -7.76
C ASN A 8 20.14 -15.62 -8.73
N LEU A 9 20.78 -14.81 -9.59
CA LEU A 9 21.84 -15.28 -10.49
C LEU A 9 23.10 -15.69 -9.69
N ALA A 10 23.53 -14.86 -8.73
CA ALA A 10 24.66 -15.17 -7.86
C ALA A 10 24.40 -16.42 -7.02
N TRP A 11 23.20 -16.56 -6.44
CA TRP A 11 22.82 -17.76 -5.71
C TRP A 11 22.82 -19.01 -6.60
N GLY A 12 22.30 -18.90 -7.83
CA GLY A 12 22.34 -20.00 -8.79
C GLY A 12 23.77 -20.41 -9.21
N TYR A 13 24.69 -19.45 -9.30
CA TYR A 13 26.09 -19.69 -9.65
C TYR A 13 26.92 -20.26 -8.48
N PHE A 14 26.74 -19.73 -7.26
CA PHE A 14 27.52 -20.11 -6.07
C PHE A 14 26.90 -21.26 -5.25
N GLY A 15 25.59 -21.51 -5.38
CA GLY A 15 24.82 -22.44 -4.54
C GLY A 15 24.98 -23.93 -4.87
N GLY A 16 25.83 -24.31 -5.83
CA GLY A 16 26.30 -25.69 -6.00
C GLY A 16 25.30 -26.72 -6.54
N THR A 17 24.04 -26.36 -6.81
CA THR A 17 23.19 -27.21 -7.66
C THR A 17 23.65 -27.03 -9.10
N SER A 18 23.90 -28.11 -9.84
CA SER A 18 24.17 -28.05 -11.29
C SER A 18 22.87 -28.28 -12.08
N PRO A 19 21.96 -27.31 -12.20
CA PRO A 19 20.98 -27.36 -13.26
C PRO A 19 21.69 -26.98 -14.59
N SER A 20 21.14 -27.46 -15.71
CA SER A 20 21.52 -27.02 -17.05
C SER A 20 21.71 -25.50 -17.11
N SER A 21 22.74 -25.04 -17.83
CA SER A 21 23.12 -23.61 -17.94
C SER A 21 21.96 -22.67 -18.28
N MET A 22 20.93 -23.15 -18.98
CA MET A 22 19.73 -22.38 -19.34
C MET A 22 18.81 -22.09 -18.14
N PHE A 23 18.66 -23.02 -17.18
CA PHE A 23 17.83 -22.81 -15.99
C PHE A 23 18.36 -21.68 -15.09
N LEU A 24 19.68 -21.46 -15.11
CA LEU A 24 20.33 -20.38 -14.37
C LEU A 24 19.90 -18.98 -14.85
N TRP A 25 19.48 -18.84 -16.10
CA TRP A 25 19.02 -17.57 -16.65
C TRP A 25 17.50 -17.42 -16.57
N GLU A 26 16.76 -18.51 -16.80
CA GLU A 26 15.29 -18.52 -16.79
C GLU A 26 14.71 -18.12 -15.44
N TYR A 27 15.19 -18.73 -14.35
CA TYR A 27 14.60 -18.53 -13.03
C TYR A 27 14.78 -17.09 -12.49
N PRO A 28 15.98 -16.48 -12.53
CA PRO A 28 16.16 -15.09 -12.11
C PRO A 28 15.37 -14.09 -12.96
N LEU A 29 15.25 -14.34 -14.27
CA LEU A 29 14.44 -13.50 -15.17
C LEU A 29 12.95 -13.57 -14.80
N ALA A 30 12.41 -14.77 -14.63
CA ALA A 30 11.01 -14.96 -14.26
C ALA A 30 10.66 -14.32 -12.91
N MET A 31 11.52 -14.46 -11.89
CA MET A 31 11.32 -13.84 -10.58
C MET A 31 11.41 -12.32 -10.63
N SER A 32 12.31 -11.77 -11.45
CA SER A 32 12.46 -10.33 -11.62
C SER A 32 11.27 -9.71 -12.33
N LEU A 33 10.76 -10.36 -13.39
CA LEU A 33 9.54 -9.96 -14.08
C LEU A 33 8.33 -10.04 -13.16
N ARG A 34 8.17 -11.12 -12.39
CA ARG A 34 7.08 -11.26 -11.42
C ARG A 34 7.09 -10.11 -10.40
N PHE A 35 8.26 -9.74 -9.90
CA PHE A 35 8.38 -8.62 -8.98
C PHE A 35 7.99 -7.29 -9.63
N LEU A 36 8.43 -7.03 -10.86
CA LEU A 36 8.04 -5.81 -11.61
C LEU A 36 6.53 -5.74 -11.79
N VAL A 37 5.91 -6.81 -12.27
CA VAL A 37 4.45 -6.86 -12.49
C VAL A 37 3.69 -6.58 -11.19
N LEU A 38 4.11 -7.15 -10.06
CA LEU A 38 3.48 -6.90 -8.77
C LEU A 38 3.61 -5.42 -8.37
N VAL A 39 4.82 -4.85 -8.42
CA VAL A 39 5.06 -3.45 -8.02
C VAL A 39 4.30 -2.48 -8.91
N GLU A 40 4.31 -2.69 -10.24
CA GLU A 40 3.58 -1.86 -11.19
C GLU A 40 2.06 -1.94 -10.96
N SER A 41 1.52 -3.14 -10.74
CA SER A 41 0.09 -3.33 -10.47
C SER A 41 -0.37 -2.55 -9.24
N PHE A 42 0.37 -2.64 -8.13
CA PHE A 42 0.09 -1.85 -6.93
C PHE A 42 0.25 -0.35 -7.17
N SER A 43 1.29 0.05 -7.91
CA SER A 43 1.54 1.47 -8.21
C SER A 43 0.40 2.09 -9.00
N ILE A 44 -0.07 1.41 -10.05
CA ILE A 44 -1.23 1.85 -10.85
C ILE A 44 -2.47 1.97 -9.96
N PHE A 45 -2.71 0.98 -9.09
CA PHE A 45 -3.84 1.03 -8.16
C PHE A 45 -3.81 2.26 -7.26
N PHE A 46 -2.68 2.53 -6.59
CA PHE A 46 -2.55 3.68 -5.69
C PHE A 46 -2.55 5.04 -6.41
N LEU A 47 -2.07 5.11 -7.64
CA LEU A 47 -2.06 6.35 -8.43
C LEU A 47 -3.43 6.70 -9.03
N THR A 48 -4.23 5.69 -9.36
CA THR A 48 -5.54 5.88 -10.02
C THR A 48 -6.70 5.89 -9.04
N THR A 49 -6.54 5.32 -7.85
CA THR A 49 -7.63 5.15 -6.87
C THR A 49 -7.45 6.07 -5.67
N SER A 50 -8.40 6.99 -5.49
CA SER A 50 -8.43 7.83 -4.28
C SER A 50 -8.84 7.02 -3.03
N PRO A 51 -8.33 7.37 -1.83
CA PRO A 51 -8.74 6.74 -0.57
C PRO A 51 -10.25 6.82 -0.29
N ASP A 52 -10.90 7.92 -0.70
CA ASP A 52 -12.34 8.12 -0.53
C ASP A 52 -13.16 7.13 -1.37
N HIS A 53 -12.75 6.88 -2.61
CA HIS A 53 -13.37 5.87 -3.48
C HIS A 53 -13.16 4.45 -2.94
N LEU A 54 -11.97 4.14 -2.42
CA LEU A 54 -11.68 2.86 -1.79
C LEU A 54 -12.58 2.60 -0.58
N SER A 55 -12.77 3.62 0.27
CA SER A 55 -13.65 3.50 1.43
C SER A 55 -15.11 3.27 1.06
N LEU A 56 -15.62 3.97 0.05
CA LEU A 56 -16.98 3.75 -0.43
C LEU A 56 -17.15 2.34 -1.03
N ALA A 57 -16.12 1.82 -1.72
CA ALA A 57 -16.13 0.44 -2.21
C ALA A 57 -16.14 -0.59 -1.06
N LEU A 58 -15.39 -0.34 0.02
CA LEU A 58 -15.42 -1.16 1.23
C LEU A 58 -16.79 -1.14 1.92
N GLU A 59 -17.41 0.05 2.03
CA GLU A 59 -18.75 0.21 2.60
C GLU A 59 -19.80 -0.57 1.79
N GLN A 60 -19.74 -0.50 0.45
CA GLN A 60 -20.60 -1.29 -0.43
C GLN A 60 -20.31 -2.80 -0.37
N SER A 61 -19.10 -3.18 0.04
CA SER A 61 -18.69 -4.58 0.26
C SER A 61 -19.12 -5.12 1.62
N HIS A 62 -20.02 -4.43 2.33
CA HIS A 62 -20.56 -4.79 3.65
C HIS A 62 -19.55 -4.66 4.81
N VAL A 63 -18.49 -3.87 4.66
CA VAL A 63 -17.66 -3.45 5.80
C VAL A 63 -18.43 -2.43 6.64
N PRO A 64 -18.41 -2.52 7.99
CA PRO A 64 -19.12 -1.55 8.83
C PRO A 64 -18.60 -0.12 8.59
N TYR A 65 -19.54 0.82 8.52
CA TYR A 65 -19.28 2.22 8.15
C TYR A 65 -18.27 2.89 9.09
N GLU A 66 -18.25 2.52 10.36
CA GLU A 66 -17.35 3.07 11.38
C GLU A 66 -15.87 2.79 11.03
N PHE A 67 -15.57 1.61 10.47
CA PHE A 67 -14.23 1.26 10.03
C PHE A 67 -13.83 2.03 8.77
N CYS A 68 -14.75 2.13 7.79
CA CYS A 68 -14.54 2.92 6.57
C CYS A 68 -14.31 4.41 6.90
N PHE A 69 -15.09 4.95 7.82
CA PHE A 69 -14.95 6.31 8.32
C PHE A 69 -13.62 6.54 9.05
N ALA A 70 -13.23 5.64 9.95
CA ALA A 70 -11.96 5.73 10.65
C ALA A 70 -10.76 5.67 9.68
N PHE A 71 -10.82 4.78 8.68
CA PHE A 71 -9.80 4.64 7.65
C PHE A 71 -9.60 5.93 6.83
N THR A 72 -10.69 6.49 6.29
CA THR A 72 -10.63 7.73 5.49
C THR A 72 -10.18 8.92 6.31
N THR A 73 -10.66 9.04 7.54
CA THR A 73 -10.26 10.10 8.47
C THR A 73 -8.78 9.99 8.81
N ALA A 74 -8.27 8.79 9.10
CA ALA A 74 -6.86 8.56 9.38
C ALA A 74 -5.99 9.01 8.20
N ILE A 75 -6.32 8.59 6.98
CA ILE A 75 -5.56 8.99 5.77
C ILE A 75 -5.59 10.51 5.58
N ARG A 76 -6.74 11.16 5.81
CA ARG A 76 -6.86 12.62 5.73
C ARG A 76 -6.06 13.35 6.81
N PHE A 77 -5.87 12.73 7.98
CA PHE A 77 -5.07 13.29 9.07
C PHE A 77 -3.57 13.11 8.89
N VAL A 78 -3.10 12.13 8.11
CA VAL A 78 -1.66 11.96 7.81
C VAL A 78 -0.99 13.25 7.33
N PRO A 79 -1.47 13.96 6.28
CA PRO A 79 -0.80 15.18 5.80
C PRO A 79 -0.80 16.29 6.86
N VAL A 80 -1.90 16.44 7.61
CA VAL A 80 -2.03 17.45 8.67
C VAL A 80 -1.05 17.17 9.81
N LEU A 81 -0.93 15.91 10.23
CA LEU A 81 0.02 15.50 11.27
C LEU A 81 1.47 15.64 10.81
N ALA A 82 1.76 15.42 9.53
CA ALA A 82 3.09 15.63 8.97
C ALA A 82 3.48 17.12 8.98
N GLU A 83 2.58 18.01 8.61
CA GLU A 83 2.78 19.47 8.66
C GLU A 83 2.94 19.97 10.11
N GLU A 84 2.12 19.45 11.03
CA GLU A 84 2.22 19.77 12.45
C GLU A 84 3.53 19.26 13.07
N ALA A 85 3.95 18.04 12.72
CA ALA A 85 5.24 17.48 13.13
C ALA A 85 6.40 18.33 12.63
N GLN A 86 6.34 18.81 11.38
CA GLN A 86 7.35 19.71 10.83
C GLN A 86 7.40 21.05 11.59
N THR A 87 6.23 21.64 11.87
CA THR A 87 6.13 22.89 12.63
C THR A 87 6.71 22.75 14.05
N ILE A 88 6.38 21.66 14.74
CA ILE A 88 6.92 21.37 16.07
C ILE A 88 8.43 21.16 16.00
N MET A 89 8.91 20.43 14.99
CA MET A 89 10.32 20.19 14.77
C MET A 89 11.10 21.50 14.58
N ASP A 90 10.60 22.42 13.77
CA ASP A 90 11.24 23.71 13.52
C ASP A 90 11.21 24.62 14.76
N ALA A 91 10.11 24.60 15.52
CA ALA A 91 10.02 25.31 16.80
C ALA A 91 11.04 24.79 17.84
N GLN A 92 11.26 23.46 17.89
CA GLN A 92 12.24 22.87 18.80
C GLN A 92 13.68 23.16 18.35
N LYS A 93 13.96 23.14 17.04
CA LYS A 93 15.27 23.58 16.49
C LYS A 93 15.56 25.04 16.86
N ALA A 94 14.58 25.93 16.77
CA ALA A 94 14.72 27.33 17.18
C ALA A 94 15.02 27.50 18.68
N ARG A 95 14.57 26.55 19.51
CA ARG A 95 14.90 26.47 20.95
C ARG A 95 16.26 25.81 21.23
N GLY A 96 17.05 25.50 20.20
CA GLY A 96 18.38 24.91 20.32
C GLY A 96 18.40 23.38 20.40
N LEU A 97 17.31 22.69 20.08
CA LEU A 97 17.29 21.22 20.03
C LEU A 97 18.04 20.72 18.79
N GLU A 98 19.20 20.12 18.99
CA GLU A 98 19.98 19.47 17.93
C GLU A 98 19.53 18.01 17.72
N LEU A 99 18.74 17.75 16.68
CA LEU A 99 18.17 16.42 16.40
C LEU A 99 19.21 15.42 15.87
N GLU A 100 20.20 15.91 15.13
CA GLU A 100 21.15 15.06 14.40
C GLU A 100 22.43 14.75 15.18
N ARG A 101 22.64 15.38 16.36
CA ARG A 101 23.90 15.26 17.10
C ARG A 101 23.87 14.19 18.18
N GLY A 102 24.93 13.37 18.23
CA GLY A 102 25.15 12.37 19.27
C GLY A 102 24.94 10.93 18.81
N ASN A 103 25.03 10.00 19.77
CA ASN A 103 24.89 8.56 19.51
C ASN A 103 23.43 8.19 19.16
N PHE A 104 23.20 7.03 18.53
CA PHE A 104 21.86 6.59 18.09
C PHE A 104 20.78 6.72 19.20
N ILE A 105 21.10 6.29 20.42
CA ILE A 105 20.20 6.40 21.58
C ILE A 105 19.85 7.86 21.91
N LYS A 106 20.83 8.78 21.80
CA LYS A 106 20.62 10.20 22.07
C LYS A 106 19.73 10.82 21.00
N ARG A 107 19.92 10.47 19.72
CA ARG A 107 19.05 10.91 18.62
C ARG A 107 17.59 10.49 18.84
N VAL A 108 17.35 9.24 19.25
CA VAL A 108 15.98 8.77 19.57
C VAL A 108 15.36 9.59 20.71
N LYS A 109 16.11 9.84 21.79
CA LYS A 109 15.63 10.68 22.90
C LYS A 109 15.32 12.12 22.46
N ASN A 110 16.07 12.66 21.50
CA ASN A 110 15.84 14.01 20.98
C ASN A 110 14.50 14.14 20.21
N TYR A 111 13.86 13.04 19.80
CA TYR A 111 12.52 13.09 19.18
C TYR A 111 11.37 13.13 20.19
N VAL A 112 11.61 12.81 21.47
CA VAL A 112 10.57 12.82 22.51
C VAL A 112 9.89 14.19 22.68
N PRO A 113 10.61 15.33 22.68
CA PRO A 113 10.00 16.68 22.75
C PRO A 113 9.13 17.05 21.54
N ILE A 114 9.22 16.32 20.43
CA ILE A 114 8.38 16.50 19.25
C ILE A 114 7.16 15.57 19.33
N LEU A 115 7.39 14.32 19.76
CA LEU A 115 6.35 13.30 19.83
C LEU A 115 5.26 13.63 20.86
N ILE A 116 5.63 14.13 22.04
CA ILE A 116 4.66 14.43 23.11
C ILE A 116 3.66 15.51 22.67
N PRO A 117 4.09 16.70 22.18
CA PRO A 117 3.14 17.69 21.67
C PRO A 117 2.27 17.18 20.53
N LEU A 118 2.86 16.44 19.58
CA LEU A 118 2.12 15.89 18.44
C LEU A 118 1.00 14.93 18.89
N ILE A 119 1.27 14.06 19.86
CA ILE A 119 0.25 13.15 20.42
C ILE A 119 -0.85 13.93 21.13
N VAL A 120 -0.50 14.94 21.95
CA VAL A 120 -1.49 15.76 22.65
C VAL A 120 -2.38 16.51 21.66
N SER A 121 -1.80 17.09 20.61
CA SER A 121 -2.55 17.72 19.53
C SER A 121 -3.46 16.75 18.79
N ALA A 122 -2.99 15.53 18.49
CA ALA A 122 -3.79 14.51 17.83
C ALA A 122 -5.00 14.08 18.68
N ILE A 123 -4.81 13.91 19.99
CA ILE A 123 -5.90 13.60 20.94
C ILE A 123 -6.91 14.74 20.97
N ARG A 124 -6.46 15.99 21.09
CA ARG A 124 -7.34 17.16 21.08
C ARG A 124 -8.17 17.22 19.78
N ARG A 125 -7.53 17.05 18.63
CA ARG A 125 -8.22 17.02 17.33
C ARG A 125 -9.25 15.89 17.23
N SER A 126 -8.96 14.72 17.80
CA SER A 126 -9.91 13.62 17.86
C SER A 126 -11.15 13.97 18.69
N LEU A 127 -10.96 14.67 19.82
CA LEU A 127 -12.08 15.13 20.67
C LEU A 127 -12.91 16.19 19.95
N GLU A 128 -12.26 17.18 19.34
CA GLU A 128 -12.94 18.22 18.53
C GLU A 128 -13.73 17.60 17.36
N LEU A 129 -13.18 16.58 16.70
CA LEU A 129 -13.88 15.84 15.66
C LEU A 129 -15.11 15.10 16.22
N ALA A 130 -14.97 14.44 17.38
CA ALA A 130 -16.07 13.73 18.02
C ALA A 130 -17.21 14.68 18.42
N GLU A 131 -16.89 15.81 19.08
CA GLU A 131 -17.87 16.84 19.44
C GLU A 131 -18.57 17.42 18.20
N ALA A 132 -17.81 17.69 17.13
CA ALA A 132 -18.37 18.15 15.87
C ALA A 132 -19.29 17.10 15.23
N MET A 133 -18.97 15.81 15.35
CA MET A 133 -19.81 14.72 14.84
C MET A 133 -21.10 14.57 15.65
N GLU A 134 -21.02 14.63 16.97
CA GLU A 134 -22.19 14.58 17.86
C GLU A 134 -23.14 15.75 17.61
N SER A 135 -22.61 16.97 17.43
CA SER A 135 -23.42 18.15 17.09
C SER A 135 -24.17 18.02 15.76
N ARG A 136 -23.66 17.19 14.85
CA ARG A 136 -24.28 16.86 13.55
C ARG A 136 -25.12 15.58 13.60
N ALA A 137 -25.48 15.12 14.80
CA ALA A 137 -26.31 13.94 15.05
C ALA A 137 -25.72 12.65 14.44
N TRP A 138 -24.39 12.50 14.47
CA TRP A 138 -23.75 11.25 14.06
C TRP A 138 -24.25 10.08 14.92
N GLY A 139 -24.66 8.99 14.28
CA GLY A 139 -25.27 7.84 14.95
C GLY A 139 -26.77 7.95 15.24
N ALA A 140 -27.44 9.05 14.89
CA ALA A 140 -28.89 9.21 15.12
C ALA A 140 -29.76 8.26 14.29
N THR A 141 -29.27 7.79 13.13
CA THR A 141 -29.99 6.89 12.23
C THR A 141 -29.20 5.61 12.01
N GLN A 142 -29.85 4.45 12.17
CA GLN A 142 -29.27 3.12 11.93
C GLN A 142 -28.85 2.90 10.47
N LYS A 143 -29.58 3.48 9.50
CA LYS A 143 -29.26 3.45 8.08
C LYS A 143 -28.82 4.82 7.59
N ARG A 144 -27.51 5.00 7.40
CA ARG A 144 -26.94 6.20 6.80
C ARG A 144 -27.32 6.29 5.31
N THR A 145 -27.58 7.51 4.84
CA THR A 145 -27.74 7.77 3.39
C THR A 145 -26.42 8.30 2.83
N ASN A 146 -25.90 7.66 1.78
CA ASN A 146 -24.66 8.06 1.13
C ASN A 146 -24.93 9.06 0.00
N LEU A 147 -24.23 10.20 0.04
CA LEU A 147 -24.32 11.22 -1.02
C LEU A 147 -23.73 10.72 -2.36
N TYR A 148 -22.62 9.99 -2.28
CA TYR A 148 -21.95 9.38 -3.43
C TYR A 148 -22.09 7.86 -3.35
N VAL A 149 -22.58 7.26 -4.44
CA VAL A 149 -22.75 5.81 -4.56
C VAL A 149 -22.00 5.37 -5.82
N LEU A 150 -21.06 4.44 -5.69
CA LEU A 150 -20.43 3.81 -6.85
C LEU A 150 -21.49 2.99 -7.60
N ARG A 151 -21.58 3.21 -8.91
CA ARG A 151 -22.42 2.44 -9.82
C ARG A 151 -21.53 1.87 -10.90
N LEU A 152 -21.63 0.55 -11.12
CA LEU A 152 -20.92 -0.13 -12.19
C LEU A 152 -21.46 0.34 -13.54
N LYS A 153 -20.57 0.83 -14.38
CA LYS A 153 -20.84 1.18 -15.78
C LYS A 153 -20.61 -0.03 -16.67
N ASN A 154 -21.14 0.02 -17.90
CA ASN A 154 -20.94 -1.05 -18.89
C ASN A 154 -19.45 -1.32 -19.17
N ALA A 155 -18.62 -0.27 -19.12
CA ALA A 155 -17.16 -0.41 -19.23
C ALA A 155 -16.57 -1.27 -18.11
N ASP A 156 -17.06 -1.13 -16.88
CA ASP A 156 -16.57 -1.90 -15.72
C ASP A 156 -16.89 -3.39 -15.90
N TYR A 157 -18.08 -3.71 -16.41
CA TYR A 157 -18.44 -5.09 -16.74
C TYR A 157 -17.54 -5.68 -17.83
N THR A 158 -17.22 -4.91 -18.89
CA THR A 158 -16.30 -5.39 -19.93
C THR A 158 -14.89 -5.65 -19.38
N LEU A 159 -14.40 -4.81 -18.47
CA LEU A 159 -13.10 -5.00 -17.82
C LEU A 159 -13.09 -6.22 -16.89
N ILE A 160 -14.17 -6.45 -16.14
CA ILE A 160 -14.32 -7.64 -15.28
C ILE A 160 -14.30 -8.92 -16.13
N ILE A 161 -15.05 -8.95 -17.24
CA ILE A 161 -15.09 -10.12 -18.12
C ILE A 161 -13.73 -10.36 -18.79
N ALA A 162 -13.08 -9.30 -19.28
CA ALA A 162 -11.77 -9.40 -19.92
C ALA A 162 -10.69 -9.90 -18.95
N SER A 163 -10.66 -9.37 -17.72
CA SER A 163 -9.71 -9.79 -16.69
C SER A 163 -9.94 -11.23 -16.23
N LEU A 164 -11.21 -11.64 -16.05
CA LEU A 164 -11.56 -13.03 -15.72
C LEU A 164 -11.17 -13.98 -16.86
N GLY A 165 -11.43 -13.59 -18.11
CA GLY A 165 -11.02 -14.36 -19.29
C GLY A 165 -9.51 -14.54 -19.37
N MET A 166 -8.75 -13.46 -19.14
CA MET A 166 -7.28 -13.52 -19.11
C MET A 166 -6.76 -14.45 -18.00
N LEU A 167 -7.39 -14.44 -16.82
CA LEU A 167 -7.04 -15.33 -15.71
C LEU A 167 -7.33 -16.80 -16.05
N VAL A 168 -8.50 -17.11 -16.62
CA VAL A 168 -8.86 -18.46 -17.05
C VAL A 168 -7.91 -18.97 -18.13
N CYS A 169 -7.59 -18.14 -19.13
CA CYS A 169 -6.58 -18.47 -20.13
C CYS A 169 -5.22 -18.76 -19.49
N SER A 170 -4.76 -17.93 -18.55
CA SER A 170 -3.48 -18.14 -17.85
C SER A 170 -3.45 -19.46 -17.08
N ILE A 171 -4.54 -19.81 -16.38
CA ILE A 171 -4.65 -21.09 -15.66
C ILE A 171 -4.70 -22.27 -16.64
N TYR A 172 -5.47 -22.14 -17.72
CA TYR A 172 -5.57 -23.17 -18.76
C TYR A 172 -4.20 -23.45 -19.40
N PHE A 173 -3.47 -22.40 -19.79
CA PHE A 173 -2.11 -22.55 -20.29
C PHE A 173 -1.20 -23.20 -19.26
N ARG A 174 -1.28 -22.82 -17.98
CA ARG A 174 -0.47 -23.44 -16.92
C ARG A 174 -0.76 -24.93 -16.71
N LEU A 175 -2.01 -25.37 -16.89
CA LEU A 175 -2.43 -26.76 -16.63
C LEU A 175 -2.26 -27.68 -17.85
N TYR A 176 -2.57 -27.20 -19.05
CA TYR A 176 -2.58 -28.01 -20.28
C TYR A 176 -1.32 -27.85 -21.13
N VAL A 177 -0.66 -26.69 -21.04
CA VAL A 177 0.65 -26.47 -21.65
C VAL A 177 1.69 -26.57 -20.54
N ALA A 178 2.25 -27.76 -20.35
CA ALA A 178 3.51 -27.87 -19.62
C ALA A 178 4.52 -27.06 -20.41
N VAL A 179 4.70 -25.78 -20.04
CA VAL A 179 5.65 -24.88 -20.70
C VAL A 179 6.98 -25.62 -20.64
N PRO A 180 7.51 -26.13 -21.77
CA PRO A 180 8.79 -26.79 -21.75
C PRO A 180 9.79 -25.72 -21.29
N SER A 181 10.59 -26.02 -20.27
CA SER A 181 11.78 -25.21 -19.98
C SER A 181 12.57 -25.06 -21.29
N LEU A 182 13.24 -23.93 -21.54
CA LEU A 182 13.90 -23.70 -22.84
C LEU A 182 14.91 -24.82 -23.17
N THR A 183 15.33 -25.58 -22.17
CA THR A 183 16.11 -26.83 -22.28
C THR A 183 15.47 -27.93 -23.13
N MET A 184 14.13 -28.03 -23.21
CA MET A 184 13.42 -29.03 -24.05
C MET A 184 13.02 -28.49 -25.43
N LEU A 185 13.11 -27.17 -25.67
CA LEU A 185 12.80 -26.55 -26.97
C LEU A 185 14.04 -26.44 -27.88
N LEU A 186 15.25 -26.54 -27.32
CA LEU A 186 16.53 -26.35 -28.02
C LEU A 186 17.43 -27.62 -28.06
N THR A 187 16.95 -28.78 -27.58
CA THR A 187 17.53 -30.11 -27.84
C THR A 187 16.63 -30.92 -28.75
#